data_AF-A0A3A4X5W8-F1
#
_entry.id   AF-A0A3A4X5W8-F1
#
_cell.length_a   1.000
_cell.length_b   1.000
_cell.length_c   1.000
_cell.angle_alpha   90.00
_cell.angle_beta   90.00
_cell.angle_gamma   90.00
#
_symmetry.space_group_name_H-M   'P 1'
#
loop_
_entity.id
_entity.type
_entity.pdbx_description
1 polymer ?
#
loop_
_entity_poly.entity_id
_entity_poly.type
_entity_poly.pdbx_seq_one_letter_code
_entity_poly.pdbx_strand_id
1 'polypeptide(L)'
;MSIALKISTDMEARIWAASYDPKRDAFRVAMENGQIFLLHRPIPEDDHSEVLDVYLEGDGEVFTVIQASGNEYSVPWDVIASLAGGEIRDQDKAAAKRIGERVKAVRKTRGLTQAQLAKMSGVKRPNISRLEAGKHAPGIKSIQILADCLQVRISDLIVGPG
;
A
#
# COMPACT_ATOMS: atom_id res chain seq x y z
N MET A 1 -8.96 0.46 40.63
CA MET A 1 -9.43 1.03 39.35
C MET A 1 -8.24 1.06 38.39
N SER A 2 -8.12 0.05 37.54
CA SER A 2 -7.16 0.06 36.44
C SER A 2 -7.97 0.05 35.15
N ILE A 3 -7.90 1.16 34.43
CA ILE A 3 -8.47 1.34 33.11
C ILE A 3 -7.58 0.53 32.16
N ALA A 4 -7.94 -0.72 31.93
CA ALA A 4 -7.45 -1.43 30.75
C ALA A 4 -8.17 -0.80 29.55
N LEU A 5 -7.49 0.16 28.93
CA LEU A 5 -7.92 0.75 27.66
C LEU A 5 -8.12 -0.43 26.69
N LYS A 6 -9.35 -0.60 26.20
CA LYS A 6 -9.65 -1.43 25.03
C LYS A 6 -8.66 -1.04 23.95
N ILE A 7 -7.64 -1.86 23.71
CA ILE A 7 -6.80 -1.75 22.52
C ILE A 7 -7.74 -2.07 21.37
N SER A 8 -8.10 -1.01 20.66
CA SER A 8 -8.98 -1.00 19.51
C SER A 8 -8.64 -2.15 18.56
N THR A 9 -9.67 -2.86 18.11
CA THR A 9 -9.58 -3.97 17.14
C THR A 9 -9.39 -3.45 15.70
N ASP A 10 -8.97 -2.21 15.52
CA ASP A 10 -8.67 -1.54 14.23
C ASP A 10 -7.17 -1.28 14.05
N MET A 11 -6.32 -2.28 14.30
CA MET A 11 -4.93 -2.18 13.88
C MET A 11 -4.87 -2.42 12.37
N GLU A 12 -5.01 -1.35 11.58
CA GLU A 12 -4.55 -1.33 10.18
C GLU A 12 -3.18 -2.00 10.15
N ALA A 13 -3.01 -3.08 9.38
CA ALA A 13 -1.80 -3.90 9.43
C ALA A 13 -0.60 -3.08 8.93
N ARG A 14 0.20 -2.53 9.85
CA ARG A 14 1.36 -1.68 9.56
C ARG A 14 2.66 -2.48 9.62
N ILE A 15 3.57 -2.12 8.72
CA ILE A 15 4.93 -2.62 8.67
C ILE A 15 5.72 -1.86 9.73
N TRP A 16 6.22 -2.59 10.71
CA TRP A 16 7.10 -2.08 11.77
C TRP A 16 8.55 -1.98 11.29
N ALA A 17 9.02 -2.97 10.54
CA ALA A 17 10.37 -3.00 10.00
C ALA A 17 10.45 -3.85 8.74
N ALA A 18 11.32 -3.49 7.81
CA ALA A 18 11.68 -4.29 6.65
C ALA A 18 13.20 -4.32 6.49
N SER A 19 13.75 -5.45 6.08
CA SER A 19 15.19 -5.63 5.84
C SER A 19 15.43 -6.69 4.77
N TYR A 20 16.57 -6.63 4.09
CA TYR A 20 16.99 -7.63 3.11
C TYR A 20 18.04 -8.57 3.72
N ASP A 21 17.88 -9.87 3.49
CA ASP A 21 18.85 -10.91 3.86
C ASP A 21 19.50 -11.50 2.59
N PRO A 22 20.72 -11.06 2.22
CA PRO A 22 21.40 -11.53 1.02
C PRO A 22 21.70 -13.03 1.02
N LYS A 23 21.81 -13.68 2.18
CA LYS A 23 22.10 -15.12 2.26
C LYS A 23 20.89 -15.97 1.89
N ARG A 24 19.69 -15.42 2.09
CA ARG A 24 18.42 -16.10 1.81
C ARG A 24 17.73 -15.58 0.55
N ASP A 25 18.29 -14.55 -0.09
CA ASP A 25 17.69 -13.81 -1.19
C ASP A 25 16.22 -13.44 -0.90
N ALA A 26 16.00 -12.87 0.29
CA ALA A 26 14.66 -12.63 0.82
C ALA A 26 14.57 -11.38 1.71
N PHE A 27 13.40 -10.74 1.68
CA PHE A 27 13.05 -9.64 2.59
C PHE A 27 12.40 -10.19 3.86
N ARG A 28 12.84 -9.71 5.02
CA ARG A 28 12.20 -9.93 6.32
C ARG A 28 11.35 -8.70 6.64
N VAL A 29 10.05 -8.91 6.79
CA VAL A 29 9.08 -7.84 7.09
C VAL A 29 8.42 -8.15 8.42
N ALA A 30 8.63 -7.31 9.41
CA ALA A 30 7.94 -7.38 10.70
C ALA A 30 6.73 -6.43 10.70
N MET A 31 5.60 -6.91 11.19
CA MET A 31 4.38 -6.15 11.37
C MET A 31 4.24 -5.67 12.82
N GLU A 32 3.48 -4.60 13.05
CA GLU A 32 3.19 -4.10 14.41
C GLU A 32 2.50 -5.14 15.31
N ASN A 33 1.73 -6.06 14.72
CA ASN A 33 1.08 -7.15 15.45
C ASN A 33 2.02 -8.31 15.83
N GLY A 34 3.32 -8.17 15.55
CA GLY A 34 4.35 -9.18 15.83
C GLY A 34 4.48 -10.28 14.78
N GLN A 35 3.63 -10.30 13.74
CA GLN A 35 3.81 -11.22 12.61
C GLN A 35 5.07 -10.86 11.83
N ILE A 36 5.82 -11.87 11.39
CA ILE A 36 7.00 -11.70 10.54
C ILE A 36 6.79 -12.49 9.26
N PHE A 37 6.93 -11.82 8.12
CA PHE A 37 6.87 -12.39 6.80
C PHE A 37 8.27 -12.49 6.19
N LEU A 38 8.50 -13.55 5.41
CA LEU A 38 9.71 -13.75 4.62
C LEU A 38 9.32 -13.79 3.15
N LEU A 39 9.72 -12.77 2.38
CA LEU A 39 9.40 -12.64 0.96
C LEU A 39 10.63 -12.97 0.12
N HIS A 40 10.63 -14.10 -0.57
CA HIS A 40 11.72 -14.47 -1.48
C HIS A 40 11.64 -13.66 -2.77
N ARG A 41 12.80 -13.27 -3.29
CA ARG A 41 12.90 -12.59 -4.58
C ARG A 41 12.71 -13.58 -5.74
N PRO A 42 12.22 -13.13 -6.91
CA PRO A 42 11.73 -11.78 -7.18
C PRO A 42 10.32 -11.56 -6.60
N ILE A 43 10.10 -10.37 -6.06
CA ILE A 43 8.77 -9.84 -5.76
C ILE A 43 8.33 -8.89 -6.90
N PRO A 44 7.04 -8.49 -6.99
CA PRO A 44 6.60 -7.61 -8.07
C PRO A 44 7.42 -6.33 -8.18
N GLU A 45 7.83 -5.97 -9.40
CA GLU A 45 8.72 -4.85 -9.74
C GLU A 45 10.21 -5.05 -9.42
N ASP A 46 10.61 -6.17 -8.82
CA ASP A 46 12.03 -6.52 -8.67
C ASP A 46 12.66 -6.86 -10.02
N ASP A 47 13.81 -6.25 -10.33
CA ASP A 47 14.55 -6.47 -11.58
C ASP A 47 15.78 -7.38 -11.45
N HIS A 48 15.88 -8.09 -10.32
CA HIS A 48 16.98 -8.98 -9.92
C HIS A 48 18.34 -8.32 -9.64
N SER A 49 18.51 -7.01 -9.83
CA SER A 49 19.76 -6.35 -9.46
C SER A 49 19.96 -6.30 -7.93
N GLU A 50 21.19 -6.05 -7.50
CA GLU A 50 21.56 -6.02 -6.07
C GLU A 50 20.69 -5.04 -5.28
N VAL A 51 20.17 -5.46 -4.13
CA VAL A 51 19.42 -4.57 -3.23
C VAL A 51 20.41 -3.69 -2.48
N LEU A 52 20.31 -2.38 -2.70
CA LEU A 52 21.15 -1.38 -2.06
C LEU A 52 20.56 -0.85 -0.75
N ASP A 53 19.25 -0.66 -0.71
CA ASP A 53 18.57 -0.12 0.46
C ASP A 53 17.13 -0.63 0.60
N VAL A 54 16.66 -0.69 1.85
CA VAL A 54 15.28 -1.02 2.22
C VAL A 54 14.85 -0.10 3.35
N TYR A 55 13.81 0.70 3.10
CA TYR A 55 13.30 1.65 4.09
C TYR A 55 11.76 1.68 4.09
N LEU A 56 11.18 2.22 5.16
CA LEU A 56 9.73 2.38 5.27
C LEU A 56 9.33 3.79 4.79
N GLU A 57 8.20 3.90 4.09
CA GLU A 57 7.60 5.20 3.75
C GLU A 57 6.27 5.38 4.50
N GLY A 58 5.95 6.65 4.79
CA GLY A 58 4.72 7.00 5.49
C GLY A 58 4.72 6.51 6.95
N ASP A 59 3.61 5.93 7.37
CA ASP A 59 3.39 5.42 8.75
C ASP A 59 3.43 3.88 8.77
N GLY A 60 4.37 3.29 8.02
CA GLY A 60 4.49 1.83 7.86
C GLY A 60 3.49 1.21 6.89
N GLU A 61 2.87 1.99 5.99
CA GLU A 61 1.94 1.44 4.99
C GLU A 61 2.68 0.64 3.89
N VAL A 62 3.92 1.05 3.57
CA VAL A 62 4.76 0.45 2.53
C VAL A 62 6.23 0.38 2.96
N PHE A 63 6.96 -0.61 2.46
CA PHE A 63 8.42 -0.55 2.40
C PHE A 63 8.90 -0.33 0.97
N THR A 64 9.99 0.38 0.80
CA THR A 64 10.60 0.68 -0.49
C THR A 64 11.96 0.01 -0.59
N VAL A 65 12.26 -0.50 -1.79
CA VAL A 65 13.52 -1.14 -2.15
C VAL A 65 14.21 -0.28 -3.20
N ILE A 66 15.50 -0.03 -3.01
CA ILE A 66 16.39 0.54 -4.03
C ILE A 66 17.33 -0.56 -4.51
N GLN A 67 17.41 -0.74 -5.83
CA GLN A 67 18.31 -1.71 -6.45
C GLN A 67 19.44 -1.03 -7.24
N ALA A 68 20.54 -1.75 -7.46
CA ALA A 68 21.76 -1.22 -8.10
C ALA A 68 21.58 -0.78 -9.56
N SER A 69 20.51 -1.24 -10.22
CA SER A 69 20.09 -0.74 -11.53
C SER A 69 19.57 0.71 -11.50
N GLY A 70 19.28 1.25 -10.31
CA GLY A 70 18.51 2.47 -10.12
C GLY A 70 16.99 2.24 -10.05
N ASN A 71 16.53 0.98 -10.09
CA ASN A 71 15.13 0.65 -9.87
C ASN A 71 14.74 0.93 -8.41
N GLU A 72 13.64 1.65 -8.23
CA GLU A 72 13.07 1.97 -6.94
C GLU A 72 11.59 1.61 -6.94
N TYR A 73 11.20 0.66 -6.10
CA TYR A 73 9.83 0.17 -6.06
C TYR A 73 9.35 0.02 -4.62
N SER A 74 8.04 0.20 -4.43
CA SER A 74 7.40 0.11 -3.12
C SER A 74 6.48 -1.11 -3.04
N VAL A 75 6.50 -1.75 -1.88
CA VAL A 75 5.78 -2.96 -1.54
C VAL A 75 4.86 -2.62 -0.37
N PRO A 76 3.56 -2.42 -0.62
CA PRO A 76 2.58 -2.20 0.43
C PRO A 76 2.27 -3.49 1.21
N TRP A 77 1.78 -3.34 2.44
CA TRP A 77 1.51 -4.47 3.35
C TRP A 77 0.56 -5.54 2.78
N ASP A 78 -0.37 -5.17 1.90
CA ASP A 78 -1.31 -6.08 1.25
C ASP A 78 -0.60 -7.04 0.29
N VAL A 79 0.39 -6.55 -0.45
CA VAL A 79 1.24 -7.34 -1.33
C VAL A 79 2.03 -8.34 -0.49
N ILE A 80 2.52 -7.92 0.68
CA ILE A 80 3.23 -8.79 1.62
C ILE A 80 2.32 -9.93 2.08
N ALA A 81 1.09 -9.61 2.52
CA ALA A 81 0.11 -10.61 2.93
C ALA A 81 -0.23 -11.58 1.79
N SER A 82 -0.47 -11.05 0.59
CA SER A 82 -0.79 -11.86 -0.60
C SER A 82 0.37 -12.77 -1.03
N LEU A 83 1.61 -12.30 -0.97
CA LEU A 83 2.80 -13.08 -1.31
C LEU A 83 3.11 -14.13 -0.25
N ALA A 84 2.83 -13.84 1.02
CA ALA A 84 3.01 -14.76 2.13
C ALA A 84 1.89 -15.81 2.27
N GLY A 85 0.91 -15.81 1.36
CA GLY A 85 -0.21 -16.76 1.39
C GLY A 85 -1.25 -16.48 2.48
N GLY A 86 -1.25 -15.27 3.06
CA GLY A 86 -2.28 -14.83 4.01
C GLY A 86 -3.55 -14.43 3.27
N GLU A 87 -4.71 -14.91 3.73
CA GLU A 87 -6.01 -14.49 3.22
C GLU A 87 -6.29 -13.03 3.60
N ILE A 88 -6.30 -12.13 2.61
CA ILE A 88 -6.94 -10.81 2.76
C ILE A 88 -8.45 -11.08 2.89
N ARG A 89 -9.09 -10.60 3.96
CA ARG A 89 -10.53 -10.81 4.18
C ARG A 89 -11.33 -10.31 2.96
N ASP A 90 -12.31 -11.09 2.50
CA ASP A 90 -13.13 -10.77 1.32
C ASP A 90 -13.80 -9.38 1.39
N GLN A 91 -14.14 -8.93 2.59
CA GLN A 91 -14.75 -7.61 2.83
C GLN A 91 -13.79 -6.46 2.50
N ASP A 92 -12.51 -6.59 2.87
CA ASP A 92 -11.48 -5.58 2.62
C ASP A 92 -11.18 -5.49 1.13
N LYS A 93 -11.20 -6.63 0.43
CA LYS A 93 -11.05 -6.70 -1.02
C LYS A 93 -12.21 -6.06 -1.78
N ALA A 94 -13.45 -6.22 -1.29
CA ALA A 94 -14.61 -5.58 -1.88
C ALA A 94 -14.59 -4.06 -1.68
N ALA A 95 -14.17 -3.58 -0.50
CA ALA A 95 -13.98 -2.16 -0.22
C ALA A 95 -12.86 -1.55 -1.08
N ALA A 96 -11.71 -2.21 -1.14
CA ALA A 96 -10.58 -1.88 -2.00
C ALA A 96 -11.01 -1.67 -3.46
N LYS A 97 -11.77 -2.64 -4.00
CA LYS A 97 -12.26 -2.57 -5.37
C LYS A 97 -13.17 -1.37 -5.61
N ARG A 98 -14.14 -1.11 -4.72
CA ARG A 98 -15.05 0.03 -4.86
C ARG A 98 -14.31 1.37 -4.81
N ILE A 99 -13.38 1.52 -3.86
CA ILE A 99 -12.59 2.76 -3.72
C ILE A 99 -11.72 2.96 -4.96
N GLY A 100 -11.00 1.92 -5.40
CA GLY A 100 -10.16 1.94 -6.58
C GLY A 100 -10.91 2.33 -7.86
N GLU A 101 -12.09 1.74 -8.08
CA GLU A 101 -12.95 2.06 -9.22
C GLU A 101 -13.40 3.53 -9.22
N ARG A 102 -13.71 4.10 -8.05
CA ARG A 102 -14.10 5.52 -7.94
C ARG A 102 -12.95 6.48 -8.14
N VAL A 103 -11.81 6.21 -7.53
CA VAL A 103 -10.58 6.98 -7.77
C VAL A 103 -10.28 7.01 -9.27
N LYS A 104 -10.35 5.85 -9.93
CA LYS A 104 -10.17 5.72 -11.38
C LYS A 104 -11.20 6.51 -12.17
N ALA A 105 -12.47 6.45 -11.79
CA ALA A 105 -13.55 7.19 -12.44
C ALA A 105 -13.33 8.71 -12.35
N VAL A 106 -13.13 9.24 -11.14
CA VAL A 106 -12.91 10.68 -10.90
C VAL A 106 -11.62 11.17 -11.57
N ARG A 107 -10.55 10.38 -11.52
CA ARG A 107 -9.30 10.71 -12.25
C ARG A 107 -9.57 10.86 -13.74
N LYS A 108 -10.31 9.93 -14.33
CA LYS A 108 -10.64 9.95 -15.76
C LYS A 108 -11.56 11.11 -16.13
N THR A 109 -12.57 11.44 -15.33
CA THR A 109 -13.44 12.59 -15.61
C THR A 109 -12.67 13.92 -15.59
N ARG A 110 -11.57 13.97 -14.85
CA ARG A 110 -10.65 15.12 -14.81
C ARG A 110 -9.57 15.11 -15.89
N GLY A 111 -9.58 14.13 -16.80
CA GLY A 111 -8.58 14.03 -17.87
C GLY A 111 -7.15 13.73 -17.39
N LEU A 112 -7.00 13.21 -16.16
CA LEU A 112 -5.69 12.93 -15.58
C LEU A 112 -5.23 11.51 -15.94
N THR A 113 -3.95 11.36 -16.24
CA THR A 113 -3.25 10.07 -16.29
C THR A 113 -2.88 9.59 -14.88
N GLN A 114 -2.60 8.29 -14.72
CA GLN A 114 -2.10 7.77 -13.43
C GLN A 114 -0.79 8.44 -13.01
N ALA A 115 0.08 8.77 -13.96
CA ALA A 115 1.35 9.46 -13.71
C ALA A 115 1.13 10.91 -13.21
N GLN A 116 0.13 11.61 -13.75
CA GLN A 116 -0.22 12.95 -13.26
C GLN A 116 -0.82 12.90 -11.85
N LEU A 117 -1.74 11.96 -11.57
CA LEU A 117 -2.27 11.80 -10.22
C LEU A 117 -1.18 11.42 -9.22
N ALA A 118 -0.27 10.52 -9.60
CA ALA A 118 0.89 10.16 -8.80
C ALA A 118 1.75 11.39 -8.44
N LYS A 119 2.09 12.20 -9.44
CA LYS A 119 2.86 13.44 -9.24
C LYS A 119 2.13 14.43 -8.32
N MET A 120 0.82 14.58 -8.46
CA MET A 120 0.02 15.50 -7.65
C MET A 120 -0.12 15.05 -6.20
N SER A 121 -0.26 13.75 -5.98
CA SER A 121 -0.48 13.16 -4.65
C SER A 121 0.80 12.82 -3.89
N GLY A 122 1.95 12.82 -4.56
CA GLY A 122 3.20 12.29 -4.00
C GLY A 122 3.24 10.78 -3.89
N VAL A 123 2.19 10.08 -4.36
CA VAL A 123 2.12 8.61 -4.36
C VAL A 123 2.78 8.08 -5.63
N LYS A 124 3.62 7.05 -5.52
CA LYS A 124 4.27 6.45 -6.70
C LYS A 124 3.23 5.90 -7.68
N ARG A 125 3.47 6.07 -8.98
CA ARG A 125 2.55 5.63 -10.07
C ARG A 125 2.14 4.16 -9.95
N PRO A 126 3.01 3.20 -9.62
CA PRO A 126 2.59 1.82 -9.44
C PRO A 126 1.56 1.65 -8.32
N ASN A 127 1.65 2.43 -7.24
CA ASN A 127 0.68 2.41 -6.15
C ASN A 127 -0.67 2.95 -6.59
N ILE A 128 -0.70 4.04 -7.38
CA ILE A 128 -1.94 4.50 -8.03
C ILE A 128 -2.55 3.41 -8.92
N SER A 129 -1.73 2.69 -9.69
CA SER A 129 -2.20 1.59 -10.53
C SER A 129 -2.82 0.45 -9.72
N ARG A 130 -2.15 0.02 -8.64
CA ARG A 130 -2.63 -1.03 -7.72
C ARG A 130 -3.92 -0.63 -7.01
N LEU A 131 -3.99 0.61 -6.53
CA LEU A 131 -5.17 1.20 -5.93
C LEU A 131 -6.36 1.13 -6.89
N GLU A 132 -6.19 1.61 -8.13
CA GLU A 132 -7.25 1.61 -9.13
C GLU A 132 -7.67 0.22 -9.61
N ALA A 133 -6.80 -0.77 -9.42
CA ALA A 133 -7.11 -2.18 -9.66
C ALA A 133 -7.81 -2.84 -8.46
N GLY A 134 -8.01 -2.11 -7.35
CA GLY A 134 -8.69 -2.62 -6.16
C GLY A 134 -7.89 -3.67 -5.41
N LYS A 135 -6.56 -3.62 -5.48
CA LYS A 135 -5.69 -4.62 -4.84
C LYS A 135 -5.62 -4.46 -3.31
N HIS A 136 -5.80 -3.24 -2.80
CA HIS A 136 -6.00 -2.93 -1.37
C HIS A 136 -6.89 -1.73 -1.15
N ALA A 137 -7.44 -1.66 0.07
CA ALA A 137 -8.07 -0.46 0.57
C ALA A 137 -6.96 0.49 1.05
N PRO A 138 -6.86 1.71 0.50
CA PRO A 138 -5.94 2.71 1.03
C PRO A 138 -6.38 3.13 2.44
N GLY A 139 -5.42 3.44 3.31
CA GLY A 139 -5.72 4.03 4.62
C GLY A 139 -6.41 5.39 4.50
N ILE A 140 -7.05 5.85 5.58
CA ILE A 140 -7.83 7.11 5.60
C ILE A 140 -6.97 8.31 5.13
N LYS A 141 -5.70 8.37 5.55
CA LYS A 141 -4.78 9.45 5.18
C LYS A 141 -4.51 9.47 3.67
N SER A 142 -4.27 8.30 3.09
CA SER A 142 -4.08 8.14 1.64
C SER A 142 -5.35 8.51 0.87
N ILE A 143 -6.54 8.16 1.38
CA ILE A 143 -7.82 8.59 0.80
C ILE A 143 -7.98 10.12 0.85
N GLN A 144 -7.64 10.76 1.97
CA GLN A 144 -7.72 12.22 2.11
C GLN A 144 -6.84 12.92 1.08
N ILE A 145 -5.56 12.52 0.97
CA ILE A 145 -4.62 13.09 -0.01
C ILE A 145 -5.17 12.97 -1.43
N LEU A 146 -5.68 11.79 -1.80
CA LEU A 146 -6.24 11.56 -3.12
C LEU A 146 -7.51 12.39 -3.36
N ALA A 147 -8.39 12.52 -2.36
CA ALA A 147 -9.58 13.34 -2.44
C ALA A 147 -9.24 14.82 -2.66
N ASP A 148 -8.22 15.34 -1.97
CA ASP A 148 -7.75 16.71 -2.12
C ASP A 148 -7.16 16.96 -3.52
N CYS A 149 -6.28 16.06 -4.00
CA CYS A 149 -5.72 16.16 -5.36
C CYS A 149 -6.80 16.03 -6.45
N LEU A 150 -7.79 15.17 -6.20
CA LEU A 150 -8.94 14.98 -7.06
C LEU A 150 -10.07 15.96 -6.71
N GLN A 151 -9.83 17.01 -5.92
CA GLN A 151 -10.79 18.02 -5.43
C GLN A 151 -12.23 17.51 -5.31
N VAL A 152 -12.40 16.41 -4.59
CA VAL A 152 -13.68 15.81 -4.21
C VAL A 152 -13.70 15.63 -2.71
N ARG A 153 -14.87 15.34 -2.13
CA ARG A 153 -14.93 14.98 -0.71
C ARG A 153 -14.47 13.54 -0.55
N ILE A 154 -13.91 13.19 0.61
CA ILE A 154 -13.64 11.79 0.96
C ILE A 154 -14.86 10.91 0.70
N SER A 155 -16.06 11.38 1.06
CA SER A 155 -17.33 10.66 0.87
C SER A 155 -17.56 10.22 -0.57
N ASP A 156 -17.10 11.01 -1.55
CA ASP A 156 -17.28 10.71 -2.97
C ASP A 156 -16.37 9.54 -3.43
N LEU A 157 -15.34 9.21 -2.64
CA LEU A 157 -14.46 8.05 -2.84
C LEU A 157 -14.92 6.82 -2.02
N ILE A 158 -15.56 7.00 -0.87
CA ILE A 158 -15.90 5.90 0.06
C ILE A 158 -17.39 5.49 0.07
N VAL A 159 -18.33 6.40 -0.16
CA VAL A 159 -19.78 6.12 -0.20
C VAL A 159 -20.25 5.97 -1.65
N GLY A 160 -21.11 4.99 -1.92
CA GLY A 160 -21.72 4.86 -3.26
C GLY A 160 -22.61 6.03 -3.61
N PRO A 161 -22.95 6.24 -4.89
CA PRO A 161 -24.08 7.10 -5.21
C PRO A 161 -25.29 6.56 -4.44
N GLY A 162 -25.89 7.42 -3.62
CA GLY A 162 -27.22 7.19 -3.09
C GLY A 162 -28.27 7.25 -4.20
#